data_AF-A0AAX7SVX2-F1
#
_entry.id   AF-A0AAX7SVX2-F1
#
_cell.length_a   1.000
_cell.length_b   1.000
_cell.length_c   1.000
_cell.angle_alpha   90.00
_cell.angle_beta   90.00
_cell.angle_gamma   90.00
#
_symmetry.space_group_name_H-M   'P 1'
#
loop_
_entity.id
_entity.type
_entity.pdbx_description
1 polymer ?
#
loop_
_entity_poly.entity_id
_entity_poly.type
_entity_poly.pdbx_seq_one_letter_code
_entity_poly.pdbx_strand_id
1 'polypeptide(L)'
;MVHPPLEFSDCYLDSPDFRETLKCYELELERTNKFLKEVIKDGNSVITAIKGYSLAVQKFSQTLSVFQFDFIGDSLTDDEINIAQSFQEFAGLLQEVEHDRMMLVQNASDLLIKPLEKFRKEQIGVTKEKKKKFDKESEKYYSQLDKHLNLSAKKRETQLQEADELLDKERANFYESSVEYVYQIHQVQDRKKFDVVEPTRNNYESTCEELEELMKRMKRPSQIYKMHNFPMRGYLYCQEKRALGMTWVKYYCKYQKEGRVLVMVPCEQKTTTKQGPIQLTLKSCIRRKTESIDKRFCFDVETIERLVQTITFQALSEGDRKLWMEAMDGKEPIYHSPIHKQAEMELNETGFKFVRKCINYIETKGKPTQEGVYRTVGSNIQVQKLLNAFFDSANPGDVDLHSSDWDVKTVTSALKFYLRYVLSEPLTTYSLHRDLMCAAKSDNLDIRLSEIHSLTYKLPEKNREMLEMLIKHLVNVCSHSDENLMTSSNMAVIFGPTLMRAKEETVAAMLDIKFQNIVVEILIEHCKKIFSHMPEDSTAPPVPPPRINPRKRQPITISKRPARVYQALSHELYQHTESNYQPLLA
;
A
#
# COMPACT_ATOMS: atom_id res chain seq x y z
N MET A 1 1.78 -32.17 31.42
CA MET A 1 1.87 -33.29 32.38
C MET A 1 3.25 -33.87 32.21
N VAL A 2 4.04 -33.96 33.28
CA VAL A 2 5.32 -34.66 33.24
C VAL A 2 4.99 -36.13 33.52
N HIS A 3 5.25 -37.00 32.55
CA HIS A 3 5.07 -38.44 32.74
C HIS A 3 6.18 -38.96 33.67
N PRO A 4 5.93 -40.00 34.49
CA PRO A 4 6.98 -40.71 35.20
C PRO A 4 8.04 -41.22 34.20
N PRO A 5 9.34 -41.22 34.55
CA PRO A 5 10.39 -41.69 33.65
C PRO A 5 10.20 -43.18 33.30
N LEU A 6 10.49 -43.57 32.06
CA LEU A 6 10.58 -44.97 31.66
C LEU A 6 12.00 -45.47 31.92
N GLU A 7 12.20 -46.18 33.03
CA GLU A 7 13.51 -46.73 33.36
C GLU A 7 13.80 -48.01 32.54
N PHE A 8 15.02 -48.13 32.02
CA PHE A 8 15.43 -49.34 31.29
C PHE A 8 15.46 -50.58 32.18
N SER A 9 15.68 -50.42 33.49
CA SER A 9 15.63 -51.51 34.47
C SER A 9 14.25 -52.17 34.54
N ASP A 10 13.19 -51.38 34.32
CA ASP A 10 11.82 -51.85 34.46
C ASP A 10 11.39 -52.72 33.27
N CYS A 11 12.11 -52.64 32.14
CA CYS A 11 11.93 -53.53 31.00
C CYS A 11 12.18 -55.00 31.36
N TYR A 12 13.04 -55.26 32.36
CA TYR A 12 13.32 -56.61 32.83
C TYR A 12 12.22 -57.15 33.74
N LEU A 13 11.68 -56.28 34.60
CA LEU A 13 10.67 -56.64 35.59
C LEU A 13 9.26 -56.74 34.99
N ASP A 14 9.01 -55.98 33.93
CA ASP A 14 7.73 -55.87 33.25
C ASP A 14 6.53 -55.67 34.20
N SER A 15 6.69 -54.75 35.15
CA SER A 15 5.70 -54.52 36.20
C SER A 15 4.40 -53.91 35.63
N PRO A 16 3.25 -54.12 36.29
CA PRO A 16 2.01 -53.44 35.92
C PRO A 16 2.15 -51.92 35.88
N ASP A 17 2.91 -51.34 36.82
CA ASP A 17 3.18 -49.89 36.89
C ASP A 17 4.00 -49.40 35.69
N PHE A 18 5.00 -50.18 35.26
CA PHE A 18 5.77 -49.93 34.05
C PHE A 18 4.86 -49.94 32.81
N ARG A 19 3.98 -50.95 32.70
CA ARG A 19 3.01 -51.06 31.60
C ARG A 19 2.01 -49.90 31.58
N GLU A 20 1.55 -49.43 32.73
CA GLU A 20 0.68 -48.25 32.82
C GLU A 20 1.40 -46.96 32.40
N THR A 21 2.65 -46.80 32.84
CA THR A 21 3.50 -45.67 32.43
C THR A 21 3.74 -45.70 30.92
N LEU A 22 4.12 -46.85 30.36
CA LEU A 22 4.32 -47.06 28.93
C LEU A 22 3.07 -46.69 28.13
N LYS A 23 1.88 -47.12 28.59
CA LYS A 23 0.59 -46.79 27.99
C LYS A 23 0.32 -45.28 27.97
N CYS A 24 0.77 -44.53 28.99
CA CYS A 24 0.65 -43.07 28.99
C CYS A 24 1.46 -42.43 27.85
N TYR A 25 2.70 -42.89 27.64
CA TYR A 25 3.54 -42.44 26.51
C TYR A 25 2.94 -42.84 25.16
N GLU A 26 2.36 -44.04 25.03
CA GLU A 26 1.68 -44.46 23.81
C GLU A 26 0.48 -43.55 23.47
N LEU A 27 -0.32 -43.18 24.46
CA LEU A 27 -1.46 -42.28 24.28
C LEU A 27 -1.03 -40.88 23.84
N GLU A 28 0.06 -40.36 24.42
CA GLU A 28 0.66 -39.08 24.06
C GLU A 28 1.20 -39.10 22.61
N LEU A 29 1.88 -40.18 22.24
CA LEU A 29 2.38 -40.39 20.88
C LEU A 29 1.25 -40.48 19.85
N GLU A 30 0.15 -41.16 20.16
CA GLU A 30 -0.98 -41.26 19.23
C GLU A 30 -1.72 -39.92 19.07
N ARG A 31 -1.87 -39.15 20.16
CA ARG A 31 -2.39 -37.77 20.08
C ARG A 31 -1.51 -36.90 19.20
N THR A 32 -0.19 -36.97 19.39
CA THR A 32 0.78 -36.24 18.57
C THR A 32 0.70 -36.65 17.10
N ASN A 33 0.64 -37.96 16.81
CA ASN A 33 0.49 -38.49 15.45
C ASN A 33 -0.78 -37.98 14.76
N LYS A 34 -1.92 -37.99 15.48
CA LYS A 34 -3.19 -37.50 14.96
C LYS A 34 -3.12 -36.00 14.63
N PHE A 35 -2.62 -35.20 15.56
CA PHE A 35 -2.46 -33.76 15.37
C PHE A 35 -1.56 -33.44 14.17
N LEU A 36 -0.37 -34.06 14.10
CA LEU A 36 0.55 -33.85 12.98
C LEU A 36 -0.08 -34.25 11.65
N LYS A 37 -0.82 -35.37 11.61
CA LYS A 37 -1.53 -35.81 10.39
C LYS A 37 -2.56 -34.77 9.92
N GLU A 38 -3.32 -34.18 10.84
CA GLU A 38 -4.32 -33.14 10.53
C GLU A 38 -3.63 -31.86 10.02
N VAL A 39 -2.62 -31.36 10.73
CA VAL A 39 -1.84 -30.17 10.32
C VAL A 39 -1.21 -30.34 8.94
N ILE A 40 -0.56 -31.47 8.68
CA ILE A 40 0.04 -31.76 7.37
C ILE A 40 -1.03 -31.80 6.28
N LYS A 41 -2.18 -32.42 6.54
CA LYS A 41 -3.28 -32.53 5.57
C LYS A 41 -3.85 -31.15 5.22
N ASP A 42 -4.13 -30.35 6.24
CA ASP A 42 -4.74 -29.04 6.06
C ASP A 42 -3.73 -28.06 5.42
N GLY A 43 -2.47 -28.09 5.85
CA GLY A 43 -1.39 -27.31 5.25
C GLY A 43 -1.18 -27.63 3.77
N ASN A 44 -1.13 -28.92 3.40
CA ASN A 44 -1.06 -29.33 1.99
C ASN A 44 -2.29 -28.87 1.20
N SER A 45 -3.49 -28.93 1.77
CA SER A 45 -4.72 -28.46 1.11
C SER A 45 -4.67 -26.96 0.82
N VAL A 46 -4.18 -26.16 1.77
CA VAL A 46 -3.97 -24.71 1.58
C VAL A 46 -2.91 -24.45 0.50
N ILE A 47 -1.77 -25.14 0.54
CA ILE A 47 -0.71 -25.02 -0.47
C ILE A 47 -1.26 -25.32 -1.87
N THR A 48 -2.04 -26.40 -2.02
CA THR A 48 -2.67 -26.76 -3.30
C THR A 48 -3.65 -25.69 -3.77
N ALA A 49 -4.48 -25.15 -2.89
CA ALA A 49 -5.42 -24.07 -3.24
C ALA A 49 -4.69 -22.80 -3.69
N ILE A 50 -3.62 -22.41 -2.98
CA ILE A 50 -2.81 -21.24 -3.35
C ILE A 50 -2.13 -21.47 -4.70
N LYS A 51 -1.54 -22.65 -4.95
CA LYS A 51 -0.95 -23.00 -6.25
C LYS A 51 -1.98 -22.93 -7.39
N GLY A 52 -3.21 -23.42 -7.15
CA GLY A 52 -4.32 -23.32 -8.10
C GLY A 52 -4.68 -21.88 -8.43
N TYR A 53 -4.78 -21.00 -7.42
CA TYR A 53 -4.97 -19.57 -7.63
C TYR A 53 -3.80 -18.95 -8.41
N SER A 54 -2.54 -19.28 -8.08
CA SER A 54 -1.35 -18.70 -8.72
C SER A 54 -1.39 -18.99 -10.20
N LEU A 55 -1.69 -20.25 -10.55
CA LEU A 55 -1.78 -20.68 -11.92
C LEU A 55 -2.87 -19.93 -12.68
N ALA A 56 -4.03 -19.68 -12.04
CA ALA A 56 -5.10 -18.91 -12.65
C ALA A 56 -4.70 -17.45 -12.92
N VAL A 57 -4.03 -16.80 -11.96
CA VAL A 57 -3.53 -15.43 -12.12
C VAL A 57 -2.43 -15.35 -13.17
N GLN A 58 -1.48 -16.29 -13.18
CA GLN A 58 -0.43 -16.37 -14.20
C GLN A 58 -1.03 -16.57 -15.59
N LYS A 59 -2.02 -17.44 -15.76
CA LYS A 59 -2.72 -17.65 -17.04
C LYS A 59 -3.45 -16.38 -17.51
N PHE A 60 -4.10 -15.67 -16.59
CA PHE A 60 -4.75 -14.40 -16.89
C PHE A 60 -3.73 -13.33 -17.29
N SER A 61 -2.63 -13.21 -16.56
CA SER A 61 -1.51 -12.31 -16.90
C SER A 61 -0.93 -12.63 -18.28
N GLN A 62 -0.70 -13.90 -18.62
CA GLN A 62 -0.24 -14.28 -19.95
C GLN A 62 -1.21 -13.82 -21.04
N THR A 63 -2.52 -13.97 -20.82
CA THR A 63 -3.55 -13.53 -21.75
C THR A 63 -3.52 -12.01 -21.95
N LEU A 64 -3.30 -11.25 -20.88
CA LEU A 64 -3.12 -9.80 -20.95
C LEU A 64 -1.82 -9.40 -21.67
N SER A 65 -0.73 -10.15 -21.46
CA SER A 65 0.58 -9.83 -22.05
C SER A 65 0.63 -9.96 -23.57
N VAL A 66 -0.17 -10.87 -24.12
CA VAL A 66 -0.28 -11.11 -25.56
C VAL A 66 -1.43 -10.35 -26.20
N PHE A 67 -2.23 -9.61 -25.41
CA PHE A 67 -3.34 -8.86 -25.93
C PHE A 67 -2.84 -7.73 -26.82
N GLN A 68 -3.31 -7.72 -28.06
CA GLN A 68 -3.12 -6.64 -29.01
C GLN A 68 -4.42 -6.50 -29.80
N PHE A 69 -4.86 -5.26 -30.05
CA PHE A 69 -5.92 -5.04 -31.03
C PHE A 69 -5.35 -5.30 -32.42
N ASP A 70 -6.01 -6.15 -33.20
CA ASP A 70 -5.63 -6.35 -34.60
C ASP A 70 -5.88 -5.03 -35.36
N PHE A 71 -7.14 -4.58 -35.45
CA PHE A 71 -7.55 -3.24 -35.92
C PHE A 71 -9.00 -2.97 -35.49
N ILE A 72 -9.33 -1.82 -34.92
CA ILE A 72 -10.72 -1.30 -34.89
C ILE A 72 -10.85 -0.22 -35.97
N GLY A 73 -11.32 -0.63 -37.17
CA GLY A 73 -11.42 0.26 -38.34
C GLY A 73 -10.21 0.14 -39.28
N ASP A 74 -9.87 1.24 -39.96
CA ASP A 74 -8.88 1.24 -41.06
C ASP A 74 -7.42 1.53 -40.61
N SER A 75 -7.19 1.87 -39.33
CA SER A 75 -5.85 2.20 -38.81
C SER A 75 -5.75 1.97 -37.31
N LEU A 76 -4.60 1.45 -36.86
CA LEU A 76 -4.27 1.31 -35.43
C LEU A 76 -4.16 2.71 -34.78
N THR A 77 -5.00 2.97 -33.80
CA THR A 77 -5.06 4.23 -33.06
C THR A 77 -4.10 4.23 -31.87
N ASP A 78 -3.65 5.42 -31.47
CA ASP A 78 -2.78 5.58 -30.30
C ASP A 78 -3.44 5.03 -29.01
N ASP A 79 -4.77 5.08 -28.91
CA ASP A 79 -5.52 4.55 -27.77
C ASP A 79 -5.46 3.01 -27.68
N GLU A 80 -5.54 2.32 -28.82
CA GLU A 80 -5.41 0.85 -28.88
C GLU A 80 -4.01 0.40 -28.47
N ILE A 81 -2.98 1.12 -28.90
CA ILE A 81 -1.58 0.87 -28.51
C ILE A 81 -1.41 1.09 -27.00
N ASN A 82 -1.94 2.19 -26.46
CA ASN A 82 -1.84 2.53 -25.04
C ASN A 82 -2.56 1.50 -24.15
N ILE A 83 -3.72 0.99 -24.57
CA ILE A 83 -4.46 -0.04 -23.85
C ILE A 83 -3.68 -1.36 -23.86
N ALA A 84 -3.17 -1.79 -25.02
CA ALA A 84 -2.36 -3.00 -25.13
C ALA A 84 -1.10 -2.92 -24.25
N GLN A 85 -0.40 -1.78 -24.27
CA GLN A 85 0.76 -1.55 -23.40
C GLN A 85 0.38 -1.55 -21.92
N SER A 86 -0.76 -0.93 -21.55
CA SER A 86 -1.25 -0.94 -20.16
C SER A 86 -1.54 -2.36 -19.67
N PHE A 87 -2.10 -3.23 -20.54
CA PHE A 87 -2.30 -4.64 -20.21
C PHE A 87 -0.99 -5.40 -20.08
N GLN A 88 0.01 -5.12 -20.90
CA GLN A 88 1.35 -5.70 -20.76
C GLN A 88 2.02 -5.31 -19.46
N GLU A 89 1.95 -4.03 -19.07
CA GLU A 89 2.49 -3.55 -17.79
C GLU A 89 1.77 -4.20 -16.60
N PHE A 90 0.43 -4.24 -16.64
CA PHE A 90 -0.36 -4.89 -15.60
C PHE A 90 -0.08 -6.40 -15.52
N ALA A 91 0.11 -7.06 -16.65
CA ALA A 91 0.52 -8.47 -16.71
C ALA A 91 1.86 -8.70 -16.02
N GLY A 92 2.86 -7.82 -16.25
CA GLY A 92 4.16 -7.87 -15.59
C GLY A 92 4.06 -7.78 -14.07
N LEU A 93 3.25 -6.83 -13.56
CA LEU A 93 3.00 -6.68 -12.12
C LEU A 93 2.37 -7.94 -11.50
N LEU A 94 1.39 -8.54 -12.18
CA LEU A 94 0.78 -9.79 -11.73
C LEU A 94 1.79 -10.95 -11.69
N GLN A 95 2.70 -11.04 -12.66
CA GLN A 95 3.73 -12.08 -12.69
C GLN A 95 4.72 -11.95 -11.54
N GLU A 96 5.17 -10.74 -11.23
CA GLU A 96 6.09 -10.48 -10.12
C GLU A 96 5.47 -10.88 -8.77
N VAL A 97 4.25 -10.42 -8.51
CA VAL A 97 3.52 -10.77 -7.28
C VAL A 97 3.32 -12.28 -7.15
N GLU A 98 2.95 -12.96 -8.24
CA GLU A 98 2.76 -14.40 -8.21
C GLU A 98 4.07 -15.17 -8.08
N HIS A 99 5.19 -14.65 -8.58
CA HIS A 99 6.51 -15.24 -8.38
C HIS A 99 6.88 -15.26 -6.90
N ASP A 100 6.78 -14.12 -6.21
CA ASP A 100 7.05 -14.03 -4.78
C ASP A 100 6.11 -14.91 -3.95
N ARG A 101 4.82 -14.91 -4.30
CA ARG A 101 3.82 -15.74 -3.61
C ARG A 101 4.15 -17.23 -3.74
N MET A 102 4.63 -17.66 -4.90
CA MET A 102 5.06 -19.05 -5.10
C MET A 102 6.33 -19.40 -4.32
N MET A 103 7.27 -18.46 -4.19
CA MET A 103 8.44 -18.64 -3.32
C MET A 103 8.04 -18.83 -1.86
N LEU A 104 7.14 -17.99 -1.34
CA LEU A 104 6.61 -18.13 0.04
C LEU A 104 5.93 -19.49 0.27
N VAL A 105 5.11 -19.92 -0.68
CA VAL A 105 4.41 -21.21 -0.59
C VAL A 105 5.39 -22.38 -0.62
N GLN A 106 6.45 -22.27 -1.43
CA GLN A 106 7.50 -23.28 -1.49
C GLN A 106 8.29 -23.33 -0.18
N ASN A 107 8.67 -22.17 0.37
CA ASN A 107 9.31 -22.06 1.68
C ASN A 107 8.45 -22.69 2.79
N ALA A 108 7.16 -22.37 2.85
CA ALA A 108 6.24 -22.99 3.82
C ALA A 108 6.16 -24.52 3.67
N SER A 109 6.14 -25.02 2.43
CA SER A 109 6.17 -26.46 2.16
C SER A 109 7.47 -27.11 2.68
N ASP A 110 8.61 -26.49 2.41
CA ASP A 110 9.93 -27.07 2.68
C ASP A 110 10.34 -26.96 4.14
N LEU A 111 9.96 -25.88 4.80
CA LEU A 111 10.38 -25.55 6.16
C LEU A 111 9.37 -26.00 7.22
N LEU A 112 8.09 -26.15 6.88
CA LEU A 112 7.06 -26.57 7.84
C LEU A 112 6.51 -27.95 7.50
N ILE A 113 6.00 -28.17 6.29
CA ILE A 113 5.26 -29.41 5.99
C ILE A 113 6.18 -30.62 5.88
N LYS A 114 7.24 -30.54 5.06
CA LYS A 114 8.16 -31.67 4.83
C LYS A 114 8.86 -32.17 6.12
N PRO A 115 9.34 -31.30 7.03
CA PRO A 115 9.92 -31.76 8.29
C PRO A 115 8.93 -32.51 9.18
N LEU A 116 7.68 -32.03 9.26
CA LEU A 116 6.63 -32.72 10.02
C LEU A 116 6.27 -34.08 9.41
N GLU A 117 6.21 -34.16 8.08
CA GLU A 117 6.02 -35.42 7.35
C GLU A 117 7.16 -36.41 7.63
N LYS A 118 8.40 -35.92 7.58
CA LYS A 118 9.60 -36.70 7.86
C LYS A 118 9.59 -37.22 9.30
N PHE A 119 9.37 -36.36 10.29
CA PHE A 119 9.28 -36.75 11.70
C PHE A 119 8.19 -37.80 11.92
N ARG A 120 7.00 -37.59 11.35
CA ARG A 120 5.88 -38.53 11.47
C ARG A 120 6.21 -39.89 10.84
N LYS A 121 6.89 -39.93 9.70
CA LYS A 121 7.24 -41.17 9.01
C LYS A 121 8.39 -41.90 9.69
N GLU A 122 9.48 -41.19 9.98
CA GLU A 122 10.75 -41.77 10.44
C GLU A 122 10.80 -41.98 11.95
N GLN A 123 10.14 -41.14 12.75
CA GLN A 123 10.15 -41.29 14.21
C GLN A 123 8.91 -42.05 14.68
N ILE A 124 7.72 -41.51 14.44
CA ILE A 124 6.46 -42.13 14.89
C ILE A 124 6.21 -43.46 14.16
N GLY A 125 6.43 -43.51 12.85
CA GLY A 125 6.25 -44.73 12.05
C GLY A 125 7.14 -45.89 12.53
N VAL A 126 8.43 -45.63 12.76
CA VAL A 126 9.37 -46.63 13.29
C VAL A 126 8.98 -47.08 14.69
N THR A 127 8.53 -46.16 15.54
CA THR A 127 8.05 -46.48 16.90
C THR A 127 6.84 -47.42 16.88
N LYS A 128 5.92 -47.27 15.90
CA LYS A 128 4.78 -48.19 15.73
C LYS A 128 5.23 -49.59 15.33
N GLU A 129 6.27 -49.73 14.51
CA GLU A 129 6.82 -51.05 14.15
C GLU A 129 7.56 -51.70 15.33
N LYS A 130 8.31 -50.91 16.12
CA LYS A 130 8.95 -51.39 17.36
C LYS A 130 7.90 -51.84 18.38
N LYS A 131 6.79 -51.10 18.53
CA LYS A 131 5.65 -51.52 19.36
C LYS A 131 5.09 -52.88 18.93
N LYS A 132 4.80 -53.06 17.63
CA LYS A 132 4.30 -54.35 17.13
C LYS A 132 5.25 -55.51 17.41
N LYS A 133 6.57 -55.29 17.29
CA LYS A 133 7.59 -56.28 17.63
C LYS A 133 7.52 -56.61 19.12
N PHE A 134 7.50 -55.59 19.99
CA PHE A 134 7.36 -55.75 21.43
C PHE A 134 6.11 -56.52 21.83
N ASP A 135 4.94 -56.15 21.30
CA ASP A 135 3.67 -56.84 21.57
C ASP A 135 3.74 -58.31 21.16
N LYS A 136 4.31 -58.60 19.99
CA LYS A 136 4.48 -59.96 19.47
C LYS A 136 5.42 -60.81 20.31
N GLU A 137 6.59 -60.29 20.68
CA GLU A 137 7.54 -61.04 21.52
C GLU A 137 7.00 -61.18 22.96
N SER A 138 6.21 -60.22 23.46
CA SER A 138 5.51 -60.32 24.74
C SER A 138 4.49 -61.48 24.73
N GLU A 139 3.66 -61.58 23.69
CA GLU A 139 2.71 -62.71 23.55
C GLU A 139 3.40 -64.07 23.47
N LYS A 140 4.51 -64.17 22.71
CA LYS A 140 5.29 -65.41 22.62
C LYS A 140 5.90 -65.81 23.95
N TYR A 141 6.53 -64.88 24.66
CA TYR A 141 7.16 -65.14 25.94
C TYR A 141 6.13 -65.63 26.97
N TYR A 142 5.01 -64.93 27.12
CA TYR A 142 3.98 -65.34 28.09
C TYR A 142 3.29 -66.65 27.70
N SER A 143 3.08 -66.92 26.41
CA SER A 143 2.56 -68.22 25.98
C SER A 143 3.56 -69.36 26.25
N GLN A 144 4.86 -69.12 26.02
CA GLN A 144 5.89 -70.11 26.30
C GLN A 144 6.08 -70.33 27.81
N LEU A 145 5.97 -69.27 28.61
CA LEU A 145 6.00 -69.33 30.07
C LEU A 145 4.85 -70.18 30.61
N ASP A 146 3.63 -69.98 30.12
CA ASP A 146 2.48 -70.80 30.54
C ASP A 146 2.68 -72.29 30.18
N LYS A 147 3.19 -72.60 28.98
CA LYS A 147 3.52 -73.98 28.59
C LYS A 147 4.60 -74.59 29.48
N HIS A 148 5.62 -73.81 29.84
CA HIS A 148 6.72 -74.23 30.71
C HIS A 148 6.21 -74.54 32.12
N LEU A 149 5.41 -73.65 32.71
CA LEU A 149 4.83 -73.82 34.05
C LEU A 149 3.85 -75.01 34.12
N ASN A 150 3.16 -75.33 33.03
CA ASN A 150 2.25 -76.47 32.94
C ASN A 150 2.96 -77.79 32.57
N LEU A 151 4.28 -77.79 32.36
CA LEU A 151 5.05 -78.99 32.05
C LEU A 151 5.18 -79.89 33.29
N SER A 152 4.83 -81.18 33.15
CA SER A 152 4.94 -82.11 34.26
C SER A 152 6.39 -82.33 34.68
N ALA A 153 6.70 -82.16 35.97
CA ALA A 153 8.01 -82.45 36.55
C ALA A 153 8.45 -83.93 36.44
N LYS A 154 7.58 -84.83 35.97
CA LYS A 154 7.89 -86.25 35.72
C LYS A 154 8.44 -86.53 34.32
N LYS A 155 8.62 -85.50 33.49
CA LYS A 155 9.22 -85.62 32.14
C LYS A 155 10.71 -86.01 32.24
N ARG A 156 11.27 -86.46 31.11
CA ARG A 156 12.70 -86.79 31.07
C ARG A 156 13.53 -85.52 31.25
N GLU A 157 14.65 -85.63 31.94
CA GLU A 157 15.57 -84.50 32.21
C GLU A 157 15.90 -83.71 30.93
N THR A 158 16.17 -84.40 29.82
CA THR A 158 16.45 -83.76 28.53
C THR A 158 15.29 -82.89 28.02
N GLN A 159 14.04 -83.30 28.26
CA GLN A 159 12.86 -82.54 27.85
C GLN A 159 12.61 -81.32 28.76
N LEU A 160 13.02 -81.39 30.02
CA LEU A 160 12.98 -80.26 30.95
C LEU A 160 14.03 -79.22 30.56
N GLN A 161 15.27 -79.66 30.29
CA GLN A 161 16.35 -78.79 29.80
C GLN A 161 16.00 -78.10 28.47
N GLU A 162 15.44 -78.83 27.49
CA GLU A 162 14.97 -78.24 26.23
C GLU A 162 13.89 -77.16 26.45
N ALA A 163 13.00 -77.37 27.44
CA ALA A 163 11.97 -76.40 27.78
C ALA A 163 12.53 -75.16 28.48
N ASP A 164 13.52 -75.33 29.36
CA ASP A 164 14.24 -74.24 30.03
C ASP A 164 14.98 -73.37 29.01
N GLU A 165 15.77 -73.99 28.12
CA GLU A 165 16.52 -73.28 27.06
C GLU A 165 15.58 -72.50 26.13
N LEU A 166 14.43 -73.09 25.78
CA LEU A 166 13.43 -72.41 24.96
C LEU A 166 12.79 -71.22 25.68
N LEU A 167 12.47 -71.36 26.98
CA LEU A 167 11.93 -70.25 27.78
C LEU A 167 12.94 -69.11 27.91
N ASP A 168 14.21 -69.42 28.18
CA ASP A 168 15.27 -68.44 28.33
C ASP A 168 15.52 -67.68 27.03
N LYS A 169 15.46 -68.38 25.88
CA LYS A 169 15.53 -67.75 24.56
C LYS A 169 14.38 -66.77 24.32
N GLU A 170 13.13 -67.17 24.57
CA GLU A 170 11.98 -66.29 24.38
C GLU A 170 11.98 -65.12 25.37
N ARG A 171 12.47 -65.34 26.61
CA ARG A 171 12.66 -64.27 27.61
C ARG A 171 13.68 -63.23 27.13
N ALA A 172 14.81 -63.69 26.55
CA ALA A 172 15.83 -62.79 26.01
C ALA A 172 15.28 -61.95 24.85
N ASN A 173 14.55 -62.58 23.91
CA ASN A 173 13.92 -61.88 22.79
C ASN A 173 12.91 -60.81 23.27
N PHE A 174 12.08 -61.16 24.27
CA PHE A 174 11.14 -60.22 24.87
C PHE A 174 11.87 -59.02 25.49
N TYR A 175 12.88 -59.26 26.33
CA TYR A 175 13.65 -58.20 26.98
C TYR A 175 14.34 -57.28 25.97
N GLU A 176 15.01 -57.84 24.96
CA GLU A 176 15.64 -57.06 23.89
C GLU A 176 14.61 -56.18 23.18
N SER A 177 13.44 -56.74 22.83
CA SER A 177 12.37 -55.97 22.18
C SER A 177 11.79 -54.86 23.07
N SER A 178 11.72 -55.08 24.39
CA SER A 178 11.23 -54.10 25.37
C SER A 178 12.18 -52.92 25.49
N VAL A 179 13.48 -53.19 25.64
CA VAL A 179 14.52 -52.15 25.73
C VAL A 179 14.61 -51.35 24.42
N GLU A 180 14.58 -52.03 23.27
CA GLU A 180 14.54 -51.37 21.96
C GLU A 180 13.33 -50.44 21.83
N TYR A 181 12.16 -50.87 22.34
CA TYR A 181 10.94 -50.08 22.25
C TYR A 181 10.98 -48.85 23.17
N VAL A 182 11.38 -49.01 24.42
CA VAL A 182 11.54 -47.90 25.38
C VAL A 182 12.58 -46.90 24.88
N TYR A 183 13.72 -47.39 24.36
CA TYR A 183 14.73 -46.53 23.74
C TYR A 183 14.14 -45.70 22.60
N GLN A 184 13.32 -46.31 21.75
CA GLN A 184 12.68 -45.61 20.65
C GLN A 184 11.71 -44.54 21.16
N ILE A 185 10.95 -44.80 22.22
CA ILE A 185 10.05 -43.79 22.84
C ILE A 185 10.87 -42.60 23.35
N HIS A 186 11.96 -42.82 24.08
CA HIS A 186 12.86 -41.77 24.53
C HIS A 186 13.42 -40.95 23.36
N GLN A 187 13.89 -41.64 22.32
CA GLN A 187 14.39 -40.99 21.12
C GLN A 187 13.35 -40.07 20.47
N VAL A 188 12.08 -40.50 20.38
CA VAL A 188 11.01 -39.67 19.83
C VAL A 188 10.75 -38.44 20.70
N GLN A 189 10.76 -38.57 22.03
CA GLN A 189 10.57 -37.44 22.94
C GLN A 189 11.67 -36.38 22.78
N ASP A 190 12.93 -36.81 22.70
CA ASP A 190 14.06 -35.90 22.48
C ASP A 190 13.97 -35.24 21.10
N ARG A 191 13.75 -36.04 20.05
CA ARG A 191 13.60 -35.57 18.67
C ARG A 191 12.45 -34.59 18.51
N LYS A 192 11.35 -34.75 19.26
CA LYS A 192 10.18 -33.86 19.19
C LYS A 192 10.56 -32.39 19.44
N LYS A 193 11.53 -32.14 20.32
CA LYS A 193 12.03 -30.78 20.56
C LYS A 193 12.77 -30.22 19.33
N PHE A 194 13.72 -30.99 18.79
CA PHE A 194 14.64 -30.52 17.74
C PHE A 194 14.07 -30.59 16.33
N ASP A 195 13.23 -31.58 16.04
CA ASP A 195 12.70 -31.82 14.68
C ASP A 195 11.32 -31.15 14.46
N VAL A 196 10.63 -30.74 15.54
CA VAL A 196 9.28 -30.15 15.46
C VAL A 196 9.23 -28.77 16.11
N VAL A 197 9.56 -28.65 17.40
CA VAL A 197 9.32 -27.40 18.16
C VAL A 197 10.23 -26.26 17.70
N GLU A 198 11.55 -26.49 17.67
CA GLU A 198 12.51 -25.44 17.30
C GLU A 198 12.37 -24.97 15.83
N PRO A 199 12.26 -25.87 14.83
CA PRO A 199 12.09 -25.46 13.44
C PRO A 199 10.79 -24.69 13.23
N THR A 200 9.66 -25.17 13.78
CA THR A 200 8.37 -24.49 13.63
C THR A 200 8.41 -23.07 14.19
N ARG A 201 9.08 -22.87 15.33
CA ARG A 201 9.22 -21.56 15.96
C ARG A 201 10.09 -20.62 15.10
N ASN A 202 11.26 -21.07 14.68
CA ASN A 202 12.19 -20.24 13.90
C ASN A 202 11.60 -19.88 12.53
N ASN A 203 10.91 -20.83 11.90
CA ASN A 203 10.30 -20.62 10.59
C ASN A 203 9.07 -19.70 10.65
N TYR A 204 8.35 -19.68 11.78
CA TYR A 204 7.21 -18.77 11.97
C TYR A 204 7.64 -17.31 11.92
N GLU A 205 8.70 -16.95 12.67
CA GLU A 205 9.22 -15.57 12.73
C GLU A 205 9.69 -15.11 11.34
N SER A 206 10.51 -15.93 10.66
CA SER A 206 10.99 -15.64 9.30
C SER A 206 9.86 -15.54 8.28
N THR A 207 8.86 -16.42 8.33
CA THR A 207 7.72 -16.37 7.39
C THR A 207 6.86 -15.13 7.61
N CYS A 208 6.71 -14.67 8.86
CA CYS A 208 5.98 -13.43 9.16
C CYS A 208 6.69 -12.20 8.58
N GLU A 209 8.02 -12.12 8.71
CA GLU A 209 8.81 -11.04 8.12
C GLU A 209 8.73 -11.02 6.59
N GLU A 210 8.89 -12.17 5.93
CA GLU A 210 8.78 -12.28 4.47
C GLU A 210 7.36 -11.90 3.97
N LEU A 211 6.31 -12.28 4.71
CA LEU A 211 4.93 -11.92 4.39
C LEU A 211 4.69 -10.41 4.55
N GLU A 212 5.21 -9.79 5.60
CA GLU A 212 5.14 -8.34 5.78
C GLU A 212 5.85 -7.59 4.67
N GLU A 213 7.01 -8.09 4.23
CA GLU A 213 7.75 -7.52 3.11
C GLU A 213 6.98 -7.65 1.78
N LEU A 214 6.38 -8.82 1.51
CA LEU A 214 5.50 -8.99 0.36
C LEU A 214 4.30 -8.03 0.44
N MET A 215 3.63 -7.92 1.59
CA MET A 215 2.51 -6.99 1.78
C MET A 215 2.93 -5.53 1.57
N LYS A 216 4.15 -5.16 1.97
CA LYS A 216 4.71 -3.83 1.75
C LYS A 216 4.97 -3.55 0.27
N ARG A 217 5.48 -4.54 -0.48
CA ARG A 217 5.66 -4.46 -1.94
C ARG A 217 4.31 -4.35 -2.66
N MET A 218 3.33 -5.19 -2.29
CA MET A 218 1.97 -5.14 -2.85
C MET A 218 1.24 -3.81 -2.59
N LYS A 219 1.56 -3.12 -1.47
CA LYS A 219 0.98 -1.81 -1.12
C LYS A 219 1.66 -0.62 -1.81
N ARG A 220 2.74 -0.81 -2.57
CA ARG A 220 3.50 0.28 -3.23
C ARG A 220 3.82 -0.02 -4.71
N PRO A 221 2.82 -0.12 -5.60
CA PRO A 221 3.05 -0.37 -7.04
C PRO A 221 3.99 0.67 -7.69
N SER A 222 4.02 1.89 -7.15
CA SER A 222 4.84 3.01 -7.63
C SER A 222 6.36 2.83 -7.41
N GLN A 223 6.81 1.81 -6.67
CA GLN A 223 8.24 1.50 -6.50
C GLN A 223 8.75 0.44 -7.49
N ILE A 224 7.89 -0.40 -8.06
CA ILE A 224 8.26 -1.39 -9.09
C ILE A 224 8.70 -0.68 -10.39
N TYR A 225 8.07 0.46 -10.72
CA TYR A 225 8.48 1.34 -11.82
C TYR A 225 9.93 1.85 -11.73
N LYS A 226 10.59 1.75 -10.56
CA LYS A 226 11.95 2.29 -10.36
C LYS A 226 13.07 1.25 -10.47
N MET A 227 12.77 -0.04 -10.57
CA MET A 227 13.79 -1.10 -10.43
C MET A 227 14.39 -1.63 -11.73
N HIS A 228 13.96 -1.15 -12.90
CA HIS A 228 14.57 -1.58 -14.16
C HIS A 228 15.42 -0.51 -14.83
N ASN A 229 16.72 -0.78 -14.89
CA ASN A 229 17.77 -0.08 -15.66
C ASN A 229 17.61 -0.30 -17.19
N PHE A 230 16.39 -0.21 -17.73
CA PHE A 230 16.20 -0.27 -19.18
C PHE A 230 16.65 1.04 -19.83
N PRO A 231 17.25 1.00 -21.04
CA PRO A 231 17.53 2.22 -21.80
C PRO A 231 16.22 2.99 -22.01
N MET A 232 16.17 4.26 -21.62
CA MET A 232 14.97 5.10 -21.74
C MET A 232 14.58 5.22 -23.21
N ARG A 233 13.34 4.87 -23.54
CA ARG A 233 12.81 4.89 -24.91
C ARG A 233 11.41 5.50 -24.90
N GLY A 234 11.07 6.21 -25.96
CA GLY A 234 9.74 6.80 -26.09
C GLY A 234 9.71 7.93 -27.11
N TYR A 235 8.52 8.51 -27.29
CA TYR A 235 8.35 9.63 -28.20
C TYR A 235 8.65 10.97 -27.53
N LEU A 236 9.39 11.82 -28.24
CA LEU A 236 9.60 13.21 -27.87
C LEU A 236 9.30 14.09 -29.07
N TYR A 237 8.71 15.26 -28.83
CA TYR A 237 8.64 16.30 -29.84
C TYR A 237 9.86 17.19 -29.73
N CYS A 238 10.60 17.34 -30.83
CA CYS A 238 11.78 18.20 -30.91
C CYS A 238 11.40 19.51 -31.60
N GLN A 239 11.85 20.65 -31.05
CA GLN A 239 11.65 21.96 -31.66
C GLN A 239 12.71 22.21 -32.74
N GLU A 240 12.28 22.31 -33.99
CA GLU A 240 13.13 22.58 -35.15
C GLU A 240 12.87 23.97 -35.73
N LYS A 241 13.93 24.62 -36.22
CA LYS A 241 13.82 25.89 -36.96
C LYS A 241 13.64 25.59 -38.45
N ARG A 242 12.49 25.99 -39.02
CA ARG A 242 12.20 25.95 -40.47
C ARG A 242 12.08 27.36 -41.05
N ALA A 243 12.01 27.46 -42.38
CA ALA A 243 11.98 28.75 -43.09
C ALA A 243 10.83 29.69 -42.68
N LEU A 244 9.71 29.15 -42.16
CA LEU A 244 8.51 29.91 -41.76
C LEU A 244 8.29 29.97 -40.23
N GLY A 245 9.26 29.56 -39.41
CA GLY A 245 9.15 29.59 -37.94
C GLY A 245 9.62 28.31 -37.25
N MET A 246 9.30 28.18 -35.96
CA MET A 246 9.59 26.98 -35.16
C MET A 246 8.50 25.93 -35.38
N THR A 247 8.90 24.69 -35.64
CA THR A 247 7.99 23.55 -35.81
C THR A 247 8.36 22.43 -34.87
N TRP A 248 7.36 21.72 -34.34
CA TRP A 248 7.57 20.55 -33.51
C TRP A 248 7.50 19.29 -34.35
N VAL A 249 8.54 18.48 -34.29
CA VAL A 249 8.63 17.23 -35.06
C VAL A 249 8.68 16.05 -34.08
N LYS A 250 7.83 15.04 -34.30
CA LYS A 250 7.77 13.83 -33.45
C LYS A 250 8.92 12.90 -33.82
N TYR A 251 9.71 12.54 -32.82
CA TYR A 251 10.80 11.58 -32.91
C TYR A 251 10.56 10.39 -31.98
N TYR A 252 10.93 9.21 -32.42
CA TYR A 252 11.16 8.08 -31.52
C TYR A 252 12.60 8.13 -31.02
N CYS A 253 12.75 8.25 -29.71
CA CYS A 253 14.02 8.50 -29.05
C CYS A 253 14.46 7.29 -28.24
N LYS A 254 15.76 6.99 -28.26
CA LYS A 254 16.40 5.98 -27.40
C LYS A 254 17.61 6.61 -26.73
N TYR A 255 17.65 6.60 -25.40
CA TYR A 255 18.77 7.12 -24.63
C TYR A 255 19.59 5.98 -24.01
N GLN A 256 20.89 6.05 -24.23
CA GLN A 256 21.88 5.19 -23.61
C GLN A 256 22.67 6.00 -22.59
N LYS A 257 22.54 5.60 -21.31
CA LYS A 257 23.21 6.28 -20.19
C LYS A 257 24.73 6.14 -20.28
N GLU A 258 25.20 4.95 -20.66
CA GLU A 258 26.59 4.69 -21.04
C GLU A 258 26.92 5.49 -22.32
N GLY A 259 27.78 6.49 -22.18
CA GLY A 259 28.14 7.41 -23.28
C GLY A 259 27.20 8.61 -23.49
N ARG A 260 26.10 8.72 -22.72
CA ARG A 260 25.11 9.82 -22.80
C ARG A 260 24.56 10.06 -24.21
N VAL A 261 24.30 9.00 -24.96
CA VAL A 261 23.89 9.09 -26.37
C VAL A 261 22.37 9.02 -26.49
N LEU A 262 21.78 10.02 -27.16
CA LEU A 262 20.38 10.03 -27.57
C LEU A 262 20.28 9.79 -29.08
N VAL A 263 19.64 8.69 -29.48
CA VAL A 263 19.34 8.38 -30.88
C VAL A 263 17.89 8.72 -31.16
N MET A 264 17.65 9.53 -32.20
CA MET A 264 16.34 10.03 -32.58
C MET A 264 16.00 9.60 -34.01
N VAL A 265 14.82 9.02 -34.20
CA VAL A 265 14.31 8.57 -35.51
C VAL A 265 13.01 9.32 -35.82
N PRO A 266 12.92 10.06 -36.94
CA PRO A 266 11.72 10.82 -37.27
C PRO A 266 10.54 9.88 -37.58
N CYS A 267 9.34 10.21 -37.08
CA CYS A 267 8.13 9.39 -37.28
C CYS A 267 7.45 9.65 -38.64
N GLU A 268 7.61 10.82 -39.25
CA GLU A 268 7.02 11.16 -40.55
C GLU A 268 8.07 11.09 -41.68
N GLN A 269 7.99 10.08 -42.53
CA GLN A 269 8.81 9.98 -43.75
C GLN A 269 8.09 10.64 -44.92
N LYS A 270 8.33 11.94 -45.16
CA LYS A 270 7.94 12.54 -46.46
C LYS A 270 8.85 12.01 -47.57
N THR A 271 8.25 11.61 -48.68
CA THR A 271 8.79 10.80 -49.79
C THR A 271 9.92 11.42 -50.61
N THR A 272 10.69 12.39 -50.10
CA THR A 272 11.70 13.10 -50.93
C THR A 272 13.05 13.33 -50.27
N THR A 273 13.31 12.84 -49.05
CA THR A 273 14.68 12.83 -48.51
C THR A 273 14.78 11.83 -47.35
N LYS A 274 15.57 10.77 -47.50
CA LYS A 274 15.86 9.82 -46.41
C LYS A 274 16.74 10.51 -45.36
N GLN A 275 16.15 11.15 -44.36
CA GLN A 275 16.89 11.55 -43.16
C GLN A 275 17.09 10.32 -42.28
N GLY A 276 18.34 9.92 -42.08
CA GLY A 276 18.72 8.81 -41.20
C GLY A 276 18.54 9.14 -39.72
N PRO A 277 18.80 8.17 -38.82
CA PRO A 277 18.76 8.39 -37.37
C PRO A 277 19.74 9.51 -36.97
N ILE A 278 19.26 10.46 -36.18
CA ILE A 278 20.07 11.54 -35.61
C ILE A 278 20.62 11.05 -34.28
N GLN A 279 21.94 11.04 -34.14
CA GLN A 279 22.60 10.71 -32.89
C GLN A 279 23.12 12.00 -32.23
N LEU A 280 22.84 12.17 -30.94
CA LEU A 280 23.26 13.33 -30.16
C LEU A 280 23.97 12.87 -28.89
N THR A 281 25.17 13.38 -28.64
CA THR A 281 25.85 13.16 -27.36
C THR A 281 25.49 14.27 -26.37
N LEU A 282 24.85 13.90 -25.25
CA LEU A 282 24.30 14.84 -24.27
C LEU A 282 25.37 15.38 -23.32
N LYS A 283 25.41 16.71 -23.20
CA LYS A 283 26.21 17.45 -22.22
C LYS A 283 25.42 17.71 -20.94
N SER A 284 24.21 18.25 -21.07
CA SER A 284 23.32 18.59 -19.96
C SER A 284 21.85 18.50 -20.36
N CYS A 285 20.98 18.29 -19.38
CA CYS A 285 19.52 18.26 -19.54
C CYS A 285 18.92 19.13 -18.42
N ILE A 286 18.05 20.08 -18.78
CA ILE A 286 17.48 21.07 -17.83
C ILE A 286 16.00 21.21 -18.12
N ARG A 287 15.15 21.13 -17.09
CA ARG A 287 13.71 21.38 -17.29
C ARG A 287 13.50 22.84 -17.73
N ARG A 288 12.65 23.04 -18.75
CA ARG A 288 12.35 24.38 -19.24
C ARG A 288 11.32 25.07 -18.34
N LYS A 289 11.50 26.37 -18.10
CA LYS A 289 10.60 27.16 -17.25
C LYS A 289 9.24 27.28 -17.93
N THR A 290 8.14 27.06 -17.21
CA THR A 290 6.77 27.13 -17.75
C THR A 290 6.44 28.50 -18.34
N GLU A 291 7.03 29.57 -17.82
CA GLU A 291 6.86 30.94 -18.34
C GLU A 291 7.65 31.22 -19.63
N SER A 292 8.65 30.37 -19.95
CA SER A 292 9.56 30.59 -21.09
C SER A 292 9.12 29.90 -22.39
N ILE A 293 8.02 29.15 -22.35
CA ILE A 293 7.50 28.39 -23.49
C ILE A 293 6.01 28.09 -23.31
N ASP A 294 5.21 28.38 -24.34
CA ASP A 294 3.76 28.09 -24.36
C ASP A 294 3.48 26.63 -24.78
N LYS A 295 4.17 25.69 -24.13
CA LYS A 295 4.00 24.23 -24.28
C LYS A 295 4.26 23.52 -22.95
N ARG A 296 3.47 22.49 -22.67
CA ARG A 296 3.58 21.69 -21.45
C ARG A 296 4.68 20.62 -21.59
N PHE A 297 5.31 20.29 -20.48
CA PHE A 297 6.25 19.18 -20.33
C PHE A 297 7.58 19.32 -21.08
N CYS A 298 8.05 20.57 -21.24
CA CYS A 298 9.27 20.86 -21.99
C CYS A 298 10.55 20.76 -21.15
N PHE A 299 11.62 20.33 -21.79
CA PHE A 299 12.97 20.33 -21.25
C PHE A 299 13.99 20.59 -22.35
N ASP A 300 15.13 21.12 -21.95
CA ASP A 300 16.21 21.59 -22.80
C ASP A 300 17.41 20.66 -22.68
N VAL A 301 17.96 20.28 -23.82
CA VAL A 301 19.13 19.40 -23.89
C VAL A 301 20.25 20.13 -24.60
N GLU A 302 21.41 20.20 -23.94
CA GLU A 302 22.65 20.67 -24.55
C GLU A 302 23.45 19.48 -25.04
N THR A 303 24.02 19.56 -26.24
CA THR A 303 24.84 18.50 -26.84
C THR A 303 26.31 18.92 -26.92
N ILE A 304 27.21 17.94 -26.97
CA ILE A 304 28.66 18.18 -27.03
C ILE A 304 29.08 18.64 -28.44
N GLU A 305 28.40 18.15 -29.47
CA GLU A 305 28.76 18.32 -30.88
C GLU A 305 28.40 19.69 -31.45
N ARG A 306 27.47 20.42 -30.82
CA ARG A 306 27.00 21.73 -31.30
C ARG A 306 27.42 22.84 -30.34
N LEU A 307 28.44 23.60 -30.75
CA LEU A 307 28.77 24.88 -30.12
C LEU A 307 27.55 25.81 -30.28
N VAL A 308 26.78 25.96 -29.21
CA VAL A 308 25.70 26.97 -29.03
C VAL A 308 24.34 26.65 -29.68
N GLN A 309 23.80 25.43 -29.51
CA GLN A 309 22.36 25.24 -29.71
C GLN A 309 21.74 24.26 -28.72
N THR A 310 21.02 24.81 -27.73
CA THR A 310 20.11 24.07 -26.87
C THR A 310 18.94 23.54 -27.70
N ILE A 311 18.64 22.25 -27.57
CA ILE A 311 17.53 21.59 -28.26
C ILE A 311 16.39 21.45 -27.27
N THR A 312 15.22 21.99 -27.60
CA THR A 312 14.04 21.89 -26.74
C THR A 312 13.21 20.67 -27.14
N PHE A 313 12.96 19.82 -26.15
CA PHE A 313 12.09 18.67 -26.24
C PHE A 313 10.80 18.91 -25.47
N GLN A 314 9.73 18.25 -25.92
CA GLN A 314 8.46 18.14 -25.23
C GLN A 314 8.11 16.67 -25.02
N ALA A 315 7.86 16.29 -23.77
CA ALA A 315 7.34 14.98 -23.39
C ALA A 315 5.81 14.93 -23.50
N LEU A 316 5.25 13.72 -23.50
CA LEU A 316 3.80 13.50 -23.63
C LEU A 316 3.04 13.84 -22.35
N SER A 317 3.66 13.62 -21.19
CA SER A 317 3.09 13.90 -19.87
C SER A 317 4.14 14.42 -18.88
N GLU A 318 3.67 14.89 -17.71
CA GLU A 318 4.56 15.27 -16.60
C GLU A 318 5.32 14.07 -16.02
N GLY A 319 4.70 12.88 -16.04
CA GLY A 319 5.34 11.62 -15.66
C GLY A 319 6.50 11.30 -16.60
N ASP A 320 6.24 11.34 -17.91
CA ASP A 320 7.26 11.08 -18.94
C ASP A 320 8.40 12.10 -18.86
N ARG A 321 8.09 13.38 -18.67
CA ARG A 321 9.13 14.41 -18.49
C ARG A 321 10.04 14.08 -17.32
N LYS A 322 9.49 13.65 -16.18
CA LYS A 322 10.29 13.27 -15.00
C LYS A 322 11.18 12.07 -15.30
N LEU A 323 10.66 11.04 -15.97
CA LEU A 323 11.43 9.86 -16.36
C LEU A 323 12.56 10.20 -17.34
N TRP A 324 12.28 11.03 -18.36
CA TRP A 324 13.29 11.50 -19.31
C TRP A 324 14.38 12.35 -18.64
N MET A 325 13.98 13.25 -17.74
CA MET A 325 14.90 14.04 -16.93
C MET A 325 15.76 13.15 -16.02
N GLU A 326 15.17 12.20 -15.31
CA GLU A 326 15.91 11.27 -14.43
C GLU A 326 16.89 10.40 -15.21
N ALA A 327 16.48 9.87 -16.38
CA ALA A 327 17.34 9.09 -17.25
C ALA A 327 18.56 9.90 -17.73
N MET A 328 18.36 11.17 -18.08
CA MET A 328 19.40 12.08 -18.62
C MET A 328 20.18 12.85 -17.55
N ASP A 329 20.08 12.48 -16.27
CA ASP A 329 20.65 13.20 -15.11
C ASP A 329 20.27 14.70 -15.10
N GLY A 330 19.03 14.97 -15.47
CA GLY A 330 18.48 16.30 -15.71
C GLY A 330 18.29 17.11 -14.43
N LYS A 331 18.54 18.43 -14.53
CA LYS A 331 18.43 19.37 -13.41
C LYS A 331 17.14 20.18 -13.51
N GLU A 332 16.53 20.46 -12.36
CA GLU A 332 15.50 21.51 -12.30
C GLU A 332 16.14 22.87 -12.66
N PRO A 333 15.43 23.77 -13.35
CA PRO A 333 15.97 25.07 -13.70
C PRO A 333 16.36 25.80 -12.42
N ILE A 334 17.59 26.30 -12.36
CA ILE A 334 17.99 27.15 -11.26
C ILE A 334 17.17 28.44 -11.39
N TYR A 335 16.27 28.67 -10.44
CA TYR A 335 15.49 29.91 -10.37
C TYR A 335 16.45 31.05 -10.02
N HIS A 336 17.08 31.64 -11.03
CA HIS A 336 17.58 33.00 -10.92
C HIS A 336 16.36 33.91 -11.14
N SER A 337 15.48 33.96 -10.15
CA SER A 337 14.51 35.04 -10.02
C SER A 337 14.85 35.73 -8.70
N PRO A 338 15.03 37.06 -8.68
CA PRO A 338 15.24 37.76 -7.43
C PRO A 338 13.97 37.58 -6.58
N ILE A 339 14.17 37.32 -5.29
CA ILE A 339 13.15 37.09 -4.25
C ILE A 339 12.75 35.60 -4.11
N HIS A 340 13.55 34.86 -3.33
CA HIS A 340 13.04 34.05 -2.22
C HIS A 340 14.19 33.86 -1.25
N LYS A 341 14.32 34.79 -0.30
CA LYS A 341 15.16 34.56 0.87
C LYS A 341 14.46 33.50 1.71
N GLN A 342 15.19 32.46 2.13
CA GLN A 342 14.72 31.40 3.04
C GLN A 342 13.98 31.95 4.29
N ALA A 343 14.29 33.17 4.71
CA ALA A 343 13.65 33.88 5.83
C ALA A 343 12.18 34.32 5.57
N GLU A 344 11.72 34.37 4.33
CA GLU A 344 10.35 34.78 3.95
C GLU A 344 9.36 33.60 3.97
N MET A 345 9.86 32.36 3.98
CA MET A 345 9.05 31.13 4.00
C MET A 345 8.66 30.68 5.42
N GLU A 346 9.20 31.34 6.44
CA GLU A 346 8.88 31.10 7.84
C GLU A 346 7.81 32.08 8.34
N LEU A 347 7.08 31.69 9.39
CA LEU A 347 6.11 32.56 10.05
C LEU A 347 6.84 33.72 10.76
N ASN A 348 6.90 34.88 10.10
CA ASN A 348 7.64 36.06 10.54
C ASN A 348 6.71 37.28 10.73
N GLU A 349 7.25 38.36 11.32
CA GLU A 349 6.49 39.59 11.60
C GLU A 349 5.85 40.21 10.34
N THR A 350 6.53 40.17 9.20
CA THR A 350 6.00 40.64 7.91
C THR A 350 4.79 39.83 7.48
N GLY A 351 4.83 38.51 7.69
CA GLY A 351 3.71 37.59 7.50
C GLY A 351 2.50 37.92 8.37
N PHE A 352 2.72 38.16 9.67
CA PHE A 352 1.66 38.62 10.57
C PHE A 352 1.09 39.97 10.13
N LYS A 353 1.93 40.93 9.73
CA LYS A 353 1.51 42.23 9.21
C LYS A 353 0.66 42.09 7.93
N PHE A 354 1.02 41.17 7.04
CA PHE A 354 0.25 40.85 5.83
C PHE A 354 -1.14 40.35 6.17
N VAL A 355 -1.23 39.28 6.97
CA VAL A 355 -2.49 38.67 7.35
C VAL A 355 -3.39 39.69 8.07
N ARG A 356 -2.83 40.48 9.00
CA ARG A 356 -3.56 41.51 9.75
C ARG A 356 -4.12 42.61 8.84
N LYS A 357 -3.32 43.09 7.88
CA LYS A 357 -3.78 44.07 6.88
C LYS A 357 -4.88 43.50 5.98
N CYS A 358 -4.74 42.26 5.50
CA CYS A 358 -5.78 41.59 4.72
C CYS A 358 -7.09 41.45 5.49
N ILE A 359 -7.02 40.97 6.74
CA ILE A 359 -8.20 40.83 7.62
C ILE A 359 -8.87 42.19 7.82
N ASN A 360 -8.12 43.22 8.24
CA ASN A 360 -8.69 44.57 8.45
C ASN A 360 -9.35 45.13 7.19
N TYR A 361 -8.73 44.93 6.03
CA TYR A 361 -9.31 45.34 4.75
C TYR A 361 -10.63 44.61 4.47
N ILE A 362 -10.69 43.29 4.69
CA ILE A 362 -11.88 42.46 4.45
C ILE A 362 -12.99 42.78 5.45
N GLU A 363 -12.65 43.14 6.69
CA GLU A 363 -13.61 43.50 7.74
C GLU A 363 -14.14 44.94 7.63
N THR A 364 -13.60 45.75 6.71
CA THR A 364 -14.12 47.09 6.42
C THR A 364 -15.55 47.01 5.87
N LYS A 365 -16.43 47.92 6.29
CA LYS A 365 -17.87 47.95 5.96
C LYS A 365 -18.18 47.57 4.50
N GLY A 366 -19.13 46.63 4.33
CA GLY A 366 -19.67 46.20 3.03
C GLY A 366 -18.91 45.06 2.33
N LYS A 367 -17.69 44.74 2.76
CA LYS A 367 -16.90 43.63 2.21
C LYS A 367 -17.18 42.27 2.87
N PRO A 368 -17.46 42.17 4.18
CA PRO A 368 -17.87 40.91 4.80
C PRO A 368 -19.20 40.40 4.27
N THR A 369 -20.09 41.29 3.83
CA THR A 369 -21.42 40.96 3.29
C THR A 369 -21.39 40.67 1.79
N GLN A 370 -20.22 40.75 1.14
CA GLN A 370 -20.08 40.41 -0.28
C GLN A 370 -20.33 38.92 -0.50
N GLU A 371 -21.26 38.62 -1.41
CA GLU A 371 -21.62 37.24 -1.74
C GLU A 371 -20.40 36.41 -2.18
N GLY A 372 -20.20 35.26 -1.53
CA GLY A 372 -19.11 34.35 -1.84
C GLY A 372 -17.73 34.91 -1.51
N VAL A 373 -17.60 35.81 -0.52
CA VAL A 373 -16.30 36.21 0.03
C VAL A 373 -15.45 34.97 0.35
N TYR A 374 -14.18 34.97 -0.06
CA TYR A 374 -13.28 33.79 -0.12
C TYR A 374 -13.63 32.66 -1.10
N ARG A 375 -14.88 32.49 -1.55
CA ARG A 375 -15.26 31.53 -2.60
C ARG A 375 -14.87 32.03 -3.99
N THR A 376 -15.06 33.32 -4.26
CA THR A 376 -14.69 33.93 -5.55
C THR A 376 -13.17 34.10 -5.67
N VAL A 377 -12.62 33.80 -6.86
CA VAL A 377 -11.17 33.82 -7.10
C VAL A 377 -10.75 35.13 -7.77
N GLY A 378 -9.78 35.83 -7.18
CA GLY A 378 -9.11 37.00 -7.80
C GLY A 378 -8.16 36.63 -8.94
N SER A 379 -7.77 37.63 -9.75
CA SER A 379 -6.82 37.42 -10.85
C SER A 379 -5.45 36.99 -10.31
N ASN A 380 -4.93 35.85 -10.77
CA ASN A 380 -3.61 35.35 -10.34
C ASN A 380 -2.49 36.39 -10.56
N ILE A 381 -2.56 37.16 -11.64
CA ILE A 381 -1.56 38.20 -11.94
C ILE A 381 -1.60 39.30 -10.87
N GLN A 382 -2.79 39.74 -10.46
CA GLN A 382 -2.94 40.75 -9.41
C GLN A 382 -2.55 40.21 -8.03
N VAL A 383 -2.84 38.93 -7.75
CA VAL A 383 -2.41 38.25 -6.52
C VAL A 383 -0.89 38.21 -6.40
N GLN A 384 -0.20 37.79 -7.47
CA GLN A 384 1.27 37.77 -7.47
C GLN A 384 1.86 39.19 -7.38
N LYS A 385 1.26 40.17 -8.08
CA LYS A 385 1.67 41.58 -7.99
C LYS A 385 1.54 42.10 -6.56
N LEU A 386 0.45 41.79 -5.87
CA LEU A 386 0.22 42.18 -4.48
C LEU A 386 1.23 41.52 -3.53
N LEU A 387 1.44 40.21 -3.65
CA LEU A 387 2.40 39.49 -2.81
C LEU A 387 3.82 40.02 -3.01
N ASN A 388 4.25 40.22 -4.26
CA ASN A 388 5.58 40.75 -4.57
C ASN A 388 5.78 42.17 -4.04
N ALA A 389 4.76 43.03 -4.15
CA ALA A 389 4.81 44.38 -3.60
C ALA A 389 4.85 44.37 -2.06
N PHE A 390 4.13 43.44 -1.43
CA PHE A 390 4.05 43.38 0.03
C PHE A 390 5.33 42.81 0.67
N PHE A 391 5.92 41.80 0.04
CA PHE A 391 7.13 41.12 0.52
C PHE A 391 8.42 41.67 -0.13
N ASP A 392 8.37 42.82 -0.80
CA ASP A 392 9.56 43.47 -1.34
C ASP A 392 10.56 43.80 -0.21
N SER A 393 11.80 43.36 -0.40
CA SER A 393 12.90 43.59 0.53
C SER A 393 13.29 45.07 0.70
N ALA A 394 12.94 45.93 -0.26
CA ALA A 394 13.20 47.37 -0.17
C ALA A 394 12.22 48.10 0.76
N ASN A 395 10.93 47.72 0.76
CA ASN A 395 9.87 48.36 1.56
C ASN A 395 8.82 47.33 2.08
N PRO A 396 9.19 46.44 3.02
CA PRO A 396 8.33 45.34 3.44
C PRO A 396 7.04 45.80 4.14
N GLY A 397 5.90 45.40 3.58
CA GLY A 397 4.56 45.66 4.09
C GLY A 397 4.07 47.10 3.93
N ASP A 398 4.71 47.90 3.06
CA ASP A 398 4.29 49.25 2.69
C ASP A 398 3.35 49.25 1.46
N VAL A 399 2.28 48.45 1.56
CA VAL A 399 1.20 48.43 0.57
C VAL A 399 -0.08 48.93 1.20
N ASP A 400 -0.74 49.88 0.54
CA ASP A 400 -2.10 50.29 0.86
C ASP A 400 -3.09 49.38 0.13
N LEU A 401 -3.81 48.56 0.89
CA LEU A 401 -4.84 47.67 0.34
C LEU A 401 -6.12 48.42 -0.03
N HIS A 402 -6.32 49.65 0.45
CA HIS A 402 -7.50 50.46 0.14
C HIS A 402 -7.38 51.25 -1.16
N SER A 403 -6.24 51.17 -1.87
CA SER A 403 -6.12 51.73 -3.21
C SER A 403 -7.09 51.05 -4.19
N SER A 404 -7.48 51.75 -5.25
CA SER A 404 -8.35 51.22 -6.31
C SER A 404 -7.73 50.07 -7.10
N ASP A 405 -6.48 49.72 -6.84
CA ASP A 405 -5.73 48.69 -7.54
C ASP A 405 -6.10 47.26 -7.10
N TRP A 406 -6.69 47.13 -5.90
CA TRP A 406 -6.94 45.85 -5.25
C TRP A 406 -8.43 45.65 -4.94
N ASP A 407 -9.03 44.68 -5.63
CA ASP A 407 -10.38 44.22 -5.31
C ASP A 407 -10.37 43.15 -4.19
N VAL A 408 -11.53 42.95 -3.58
CA VAL A 408 -11.71 42.03 -2.45
C VAL A 408 -11.34 40.58 -2.81
N LYS A 409 -11.63 40.15 -4.05
CA LYS A 409 -11.28 38.82 -4.54
C LYS A 409 -9.75 38.64 -4.67
N THR A 410 -9.01 39.70 -5.01
CA THR A 410 -7.53 39.67 -5.05
C THR A 410 -6.96 39.57 -3.65
N VAL A 411 -7.45 40.37 -2.70
CA VAL A 411 -6.96 40.34 -1.31
C VAL A 411 -7.27 39.00 -0.63
N THR A 412 -8.49 38.47 -0.79
CA THR A 412 -8.89 37.15 -0.24
C THR A 412 -8.12 36.00 -0.90
N SER A 413 -7.87 36.04 -2.21
CA SER A 413 -7.01 35.07 -2.89
C SER A 413 -5.55 35.16 -2.44
N ALA A 414 -5.00 36.36 -2.26
CA ALA A 414 -3.62 36.56 -1.80
C ALA A 414 -3.42 36.05 -0.37
N LEU A 415 -4.38 36.27 0.52
CA LEU A 415 -4.35 35.70 1.87
C LEU A 415 -4.33 34.16 1.85
N LYS A 416 -5.23 33.53 1.07
CA LYS A 416 -5.23 32.06 0.91
C LYS A 416 -3.92 31.55 0.30
N PHE A 417 -3.40 32.26 -0.69
CA PHE A 417 -2.16 31.88 -1.37
C PHE A 417 -0.96 31.94 -0.41
N TYR A 418 -0.86 33.00 0.39
CA TYR A 418 0.16 33.14 1.42
C TYR A 418 0.16 31.95 2.39
N LEU A 419 -1.01 31.67 3.00
CA LEU A 419 -1.17 30.59 3.98
C LEU A 419 -0.89 29.19 3.39
N ARG A 420 -1.23 28.97 2.12
CA ARG A 420 -1.11 27.66 1.47
C ARG A 420 0.26 27.40 0.84
N TYR A 421 0.85 28.39 0.17
CA TYR A 421 1.98 28.19 -0.73
C TYR A 421 3.25 28.95 -0.34
N VAL A 422 3.13 30.10 0.34
CA VAL A 422 4.31 30.89 0.74
C VAL A 422 4.95 30.31 2.00
N LEU A 423 4.16 29.80 2.94
CA LEU A 423 4.66 29.13 4.14
C LEU A 423 5.28 27.77 3.81
N SER A 424 6.46 27.48 4.37
CA SER A 424 7.17 26.20 4.20
C SER A 424 6.38 25.00 4.74
N GLU A 425 5.61 25.18 5.81
CA GLU A 425 4.71 24.19 6.41
C GLU A 425 3.26 24.72 6.50
N PRO A 426 2.24 23.84 6.57
CA PRO A 426 0.87 24.26 6.88
C PRO A 426 0.81 24.92 8.26
N LEU A 427 -0.17 25.80 8.46
CA LEU A 427 -0.32 26.50 9.74
C LEU A 427 -0.55 25.52 10.90
N THR A 428 -1.19 24.38 10.64
CA THR A 428 -1.38 23.29 11.61
C THR A 428 -0.20 22.33 11.75
N THR A 429 0.93 22.61 11.09
CA THR A 429 2.15 21.79 10.96
C THR A 429 1.97 20.40 10.36
N TYR A 430 3.02 19.83 9.76
CA TYR A 430 2.97 18.45 9.28
C TYR A 430 3.05 17.43 10.43
N SER A 431 3.68 17.80 11.55
CA SER A 431 3.85 16.93 12.72
C SER A 431 2.52 16.56 13.38
N LEU A 432 1.57 17.49 13.46
CA LEU A 432 0.27 17.26 14.10
C LEU A 432 -0.83 16.85 13.10
N HIS A 433 -0.53 16.82 11.79
CA HIS A 433 -1.51 16.53 10.74
C HIS A 433 -2.18 15.17 10.95
N ARG A 434 -1.41 14.11 11.22
CA ARG A 434 -1.95 12.76 11.44
C ARG A 434 -2.89 12.71 12.64
N ASP A 435 -2.51 13.37 13.73
CA ASP A 435 -3.28 13.33 14.99
C ASP A 435 -4.58 14.13 14.85
N LEU A 436 -4.54 15.29 14.19
CA LEU A 436 -5.74 16.08 13.88
C LEU A 436 -6.70 15.30 12.95
N MET A 437 -6.18 14.55 11.97
CA MET A 437 -7.01 13.69 11.11
C MET A 437 -7.60 12.51 11.87
N CYS A 438 -6.88 11.95 12.83
CA CYS A 438 -7.38 10.89 13.70
C CYS A 438 -8.53 11.41 14.58
N ALA A 439 -8.34 12.57 15.23
CA ALA A 439 -9.35 13.20 16.06
C ALA A 439 -10.64 13.48 15.26
N ALA A 440 -10.51 14.05 14.05
CA ALA A 440 -11.63 14.34 13.16
C ALA A 440 -12.43 13.09 12.73
N LYS A 441 -11.81 11.90 12.75
CA LYS A 441 -12.44 10.61 12.40
C LYS A 441 -13.24 10.00 13.56
N SER A 442 -13.12 10.52 14.79
CA SER A 442 -13.85 10.00 15.95
C SER A 442 -15.36 10.19 15.81
N ASP A 443 -16.16 9.14 16.06
CA ASP A 443 -17.64 9.18 15.97
C ASP A 443 -18.31 9.98 17.11
N ASN A 444 -17.55 10.32 18.15
CA ASN A 444 -18.04 11.09 19.30
C ASN A 444 -17.63 12.57 19.17
N LEU A 445 -18.62 13.46 19.08
CA LEU A 445 -18.42 14.91 18.95
C LEU A 445 -17.65 15.53 20.12
N ASP A 446 -17.91 15.09 21.36
CA ASP A 446 -17.25 15.63 22.55
C ASP A 446 -15.77 15.24 22.59
N ILE A 447 -15.45 14.00 22.21
CA ILE A 447 -14.08 13.51 22.10
C ILE A 447 -13.35 14.27 20.99
N ARG A 448 -13.98 14.39 19.81
CA ARG A 448 -13.42 15.12 18.67
C ARG A 448 -13.07 16.57 19.03
N LEU A 449 -13.99 17.27 19.69
CA LEU A 449 -13.79 18.64 20.15
C LEU A 449 -12.65 18.73 21.19
N SER A 450 -12.63 17.83 22.17
CA SER A 450 -11.61 17.80 23.22
C SER A 450 -10.21 17.53 22.65
N GLU A 451 -10.08 16.59 21.71
CA GLU A 451 -8.81 16.25 21.09
C GLU A 451 -8.30 17.37 20.18
N ILE A 452 -9.18 17.98 19.36
CA ILE A 452 -8.80 19.14 18.53
C ILE A 452 -8.39 20.32 19.40
N HIS A 453 -9.09 20.58 20.50
CA HIS A 453 -8.72 21.61 21.48
C HIS A 453 -7.33 21.35 22.06
N SER A 454 -7.06 20.12 22.52
CA SER A 454 -5.74 19.70 23.03
C SER A 454 -4.63 19.87 21.99
N LEU A 455 -4.86 19.39 20.77
CA LEU A 455 -3.89 19.46 19.67
C LEU A 455 -3.61 20.90 19.22
N THR A 456 -4.60 21.79 19.30
CA THR A 456 -4.43 23.21 18.98
C THR A 456 -3.45 23.89 19.95
N TYR A 457 -3.45 23.50 21.23
CA TYR A 457 -2.47 24.02 22.21
C TYR A 457 -1.07 23.42 22.07
N LYS A 458 -0.93 22.27 21.39
CA LYS A 458 0.37 21.67 21.04
C LYS A 458 1.06 22.34 19.84
N LEU A 459 0.35 23.20 19.10
CA LEU A 459 0.95 23.97 18.02
C LEU A 459 2.04 24.92 18.53
N PRO A 460 3.08 25.20 17.74
CA PRO A 460 4.03 26.27 18.03
C PRO A 460 3.30 27.60 18.30
N GLU A 461 3.82 28.41 19.21
CA GLU A 461 3.16 29.63 19.69
C GLU A 461 2.73 30.58 18.56
N LYS A 462 3.66 30.88 17.63
CA LYS A 462 3.40 31.73 16.46
C LYS A 462 2.31 31.14 15.54
N ASN A 463 2.33 29.82 15.33
CA ASN A 463 1.32 29.14 14.51
C ASN A 463 -0.06 29.22 15.15
N ARG A 464 -0.14 29.01 16.47
CA ARG A 464 -1.39 29.11 17.24
C ARG A 464 -1.94 30.54 17.23
N GLU A 465 -1.08 31.55 17.41
CA GLU A 465 -1.48 32.97 17.38
C GLU A 465 -2.05 33.37 16.01
N MET A 466 -1.35 33.02 14.92
CA MET A 466 -1.84 33.31 13.57
C MET A 466 -3.11 32.53 13.25
N LEU A 467 -3.22 31.28 13.71
CA LEU A 467 -4.43 30.46 13.54
C LEU A 467 -5.60 31.09 14.31
N GLU A 468 -5.41 31.52 15.55
CA GLU A 468 -6.44 32.18 16.36
C GLU A 468 -6.94 33.47 15.69
N MET A 469 -6.01 34.32 15.22
CA MET A 469 -6.35 35.55 14.50
C MET A 469 -7.18 35.26 13.25
N LEU A 470 -6.76 34.26 12.46
CA LEU A 470 -7.48 33.86 11.26
C LEU A 470 -8.86 33.29 11.59
N ILE A 471 -8.97 32.37 12.54
CA ILE A 471 -10.23 31.73 12.90
C ILE A 471 -11.23 32.76 13.46
N LYS A 472 -10.78 33.72 14.28
CA LYS A 472 -11.63 34.84 14.74
C LYS A 472 -12.19 35.65 13.56
N HIS A 473 -11.36 35.92 12.55
CA HIS A 473 -11.81 36.56 11.33
C HIS A 473 -12.85 35.70 10.57
N LEU A 474 -12.61 34.40 10.43
CA LEU A 474 -13.56 33.51 9.75
C LEU A 474 -14.91 33.45 10.49
N VAL A 475 -14.91 33.48 11.83
CA VAL A 475 -16.14 33.56 12.64
C VAL A 475 -16.92 34.85 12.34
N ASN A 476 -16.23 35.99 12.24
CA ASN A 476 -16.85 37.27 11.88
C ASN A 476 -17.41 37.26 10.45
N VAL A 477 -16.74 36.62 9.49
CA VAL A 477 -17.30 36.43 8.14
C VAL A 477 -18.54 35.53 8.17
N CYS A 478 -18.50 34.43 8.93
CA CYS A 478 -19.63 33.51 9.07
C CYS A 478 -20.85 34.15 9.76
N SER A 479 -20.66 35.15 10.62
CA SER A 479 -21.79 35.86 11.26
C SER A 479 -22.60 36.71 10.28
N HIS A 480 -22.11 36.92 9.06
CA HIS A 480 -22.81 37.60 7.97
C HIS A 480 -23.29 36.61 6.89
N SER A 481 -23.41 35.31 7.23
CA SER A 481 -23.74 34.23 6.29
C SER A 481 -25.11 34.37 5.61
N ASP A 482 -26.04 35.10 6.23
CA ASP A 482 -27.34 35.43 5.63
C ASP A 482 -27.21 36.33 4.38
N GLU A 483 -26.14 37.14 4.29
CA GLU A 483 -25.86 38.02 3.16
C GLU A 483 -24.78 37.45 2.24
N ASN A 484 -23.67 36.97 2.80
CA ASN A 484 -22.52 36.52 2.00
C ASN A 484 -22.60 35.05 1.55
N LEU A 485 -23.57 34.27 2.06
CA LEU A 485 -23.77 32.84 1.78
C LEU A 485 -22.62 31.90 2.20
N MET A 486 -21.74 32.37 3.09
CA MET A 486 -20.58 31.63 3.60
C MET A 486 -20.81 31.15 5.03
N THR A 487 -21.37 29.95 5.18
CA THR A 487 -21.51 29.25 6.47
C THR A 487 -20.18 28.69 6.98
N SER A 488 -20.12 28.24 8.25
CA SER A 488 -18.95 27.56 8.84
C SER A 488 -18.47 26.40 7.96
N SER A 489 -19.40 25.58 7.46
CA SER A 489 -19.12 24.46 6.55
C SER A 489 -18.55 24.91 5.20
N ASN A 490 -19.14 25.95 4.58
CA ASN A 490 -18.65 26.49 3.31
C ASN A 490 -17.24 27.09 3.45
N MET A 491 -16.98 27.79 4.56
CA MET A 491 -15.66 28.32 4.88
C MET A 491 -14.65 27.21 5.16
N ALA A 492 -15.07 26.14 5.83
CA ALA A 492 -14.23 24.98 6.11
C ALA A 492 -13.78 24.24 4.84
N VAL A 493 -14.63 24.13 3.82
CA VAL A 493 -14.25 23.56 2.50
C VAL A 493 -13.13 24.35 1.83
N ILE A 494 -13.09 25.68 2.03
CA ILE A 494 -12.06 26.56 1.45
C ILE A 494 -10.78 26.51 2.30
N PHE A 495 -10.92 26.61 3.61
CA PHE A 495 -9.78 26.74 4.52
C PHE A 495 -9.18 25.41 5.00
N GLY A 496 -9.91 24.29 4.92
CA GLY A 496 -9.42 22.94 5.20
C GLY A 496 -8.12 22.62 4.43
N PRO A 497 -8.15 22.57 3.08
CA PRO A 497 -6.96 22.33 2.28
C PRO A 497 -5.95 23.49 2.29
N THR A 498 -6.37 24.69 2.69
CA THR A 498 -5.49 25.87 2.82
C THR A 498 -4.62 25.78 4.06
N LEU A 499 -5.18 25.36 5.19
CA LEU A 499 -4.51 25.32 6.49
C LEU A 499 -3.87 23.97 6.81
N MET A 500 -4.35 22.89 6.18
CA MET A 500 -3.97 21.51 6.52
C MET A 500 -3.49 20.71 5.30
N ARG A 501 -2.78 21.34 4.36
CA ARG A 501 -2.29 20.64 3.16
C ARG A 501 -1.46 19.39 3.52
N ALA A 502 -1.67 18.30 2.81
CA ALA A 502 -0.90 17.06 3.01
C ALA A 502 0.53 17.21 2.45
N LYS A 503 1.50 16.50 3.05
CA LYS A 503 2.89 16.49 2.60
C LYS A 503 3.09 15.78 1.25
N GLU A 504 2.19 14.85 0.92
CA GLU A 504 2.23 14.04 -0.30
C GLU A 504 0.87 14.09 -1.01
N GLU A 505 0.89 14.27 -2.34
CA GLU A 505 -0.31 14.32 -3.19
C GLU A 505 -0.74 12.90 -3.62
N THR A 506 -1.31 12.14 -2.68
CA THR A 506 -1.79 10.77 -2.91
C THR A 506 -3.33 10.68 -2.98
N VAL A 507 -3.85 9.59 -3.54
CA VAL A 507 -5.31 9.30 -3.53
C VAL A 507 -5.85 9.22 -2.10
N ALA A 508 -5.07 8.67 -1.16
CA ALA A 508 -5.40 8.66 0.27
C ALA A 508 -5.51 10.09 0.83
N ALA A 509 -4.58 10.98 0.48
CA ALA A 509 -4.64 12.39 0.89
C ALA A 509 -5.88 13.12 0.33
N MET A 510 -6.35 12.76 -0.88
CA MET A 510 -7.60 13.31 -1.43
C MET A 510 -8.83 12.85 -0.64
N LEU A 511 -8.87 11.59 -0.19
CA LEU A 511 -9.96 11.06 0.64
C LEU A 511 -10.01 11.69 2.03
N ASP A 512 -8.88 12.19 2.53
CA ASP A 512 -8.77 12.83 3.84
C ASP A 512 -9.18 14.32 3.86
N ILE A 513 -9.39 14.96 2.70
CA ILE A 513 -9.81 16.38 2.59
C ILE A 513 -11.09 16.66 3.39
N LYS A 514 -12.05 15.72 3.36
CA LYS A 514 -13.30 15.87 4.13
C LYS A 514 -13.07 15.99 5.64
N PHE A 515 -12.01 15.37 6.17
CA PHE A 515 -11.66 15.47 7.58
C PHE A 515 -10.90 16.75 7.91
N GLN A 516 -10.14 17.31 6.96
CA GLN A 516 -9.57 18.67 7.09
C GLN A 516 -10.66 19.71 7.24
N ASN A 517 -11.74 19.58 6.46
CA ASN A 517 -12.90 20.45 6.57
C ASN A 517 -13.54 20.33 7.96
N ILE A 518 -13.74 19.11 8.48
CA ILE A 518 -14.28 18.89 9.84
C ILE A 518 -13.43 19.60 10.91
N VAL A 519 -12.09 19.54 10.82
CA VAL A 519 -11.22 20.23 11.79
C VAL A 519 -11.44 21.73 11.74
N VAL A 520 -11.41 22.33 10.55
CA VAL A 520 -11.59 23.78 10.39
C VAL A 520 -13.00 24.23 10.79
N GLU A 521 -14.03 23.45 10.48
CA GLU A 521 -15.41 23.70 10.89
C GLU A 521 -15.53 23.77 12.42
N ILE A 522 -14.94 22.80 13.13
CA ILE A 522 -14.90 22.77 14.60
C ILE A 522 -14.15 23.97 15.17
N LEU A 523 -13.01 24.34 14.57
CA LEU A 523 -12.25 25.53 14.98
C LEU A 523 -13.08 26.81 14.86
N ILE A 524 -13.88 26.94 13.81
CA ILE A 524 -14.78 28.10 13.60
C ILE A 524 -15.94 28.05 14.61
N GLU A 525 -16.69 26.96 14.68
CA GLU A 525 -17.90 26.84 15.51
C GLU A 525 -17.62 26.93 17.01
N HIS A 526 -16.48 26.40 17.45
CA HIS A 526 -16.07 26.39 18.85
C HIS A 526 -14.89 27.31 19.16
N CYS A 527 -14.66 28.34 18.32
CA CYS A 527 -13.55 29.29 18.46
C CYS A 527 -13.39 29.83 19.90
N LYS A 528 -14.48 30.30 20.52
CA LYS A 528 -14.44 30.82 21.90
C LYS A 528 -13.97 29.76 22.90
N LYS A 529 -14.44 28.52 22.79
CA LYS A 529 -14.06 27.44 23.73
C LYS A 529 -12.62 27.00 23.51
N ILE A 530 -12.19 26.89 22.26
CA ILE A 530 -10.87 26.37 21.89
C ILE A 530 -9.76 27.39 22.18
N PHE A 531 -9.98 28.69 22.03
CA PHE A 531 -8.90 29.68 22.18
C PHE A 531 -8.91 30.49 23.49
N SER A 532 -10.00 30.44 24.29
CA SER A 532 -10.09 31.27 25.52
C SER A 532 -9.52 30.61 26.78
N HIS A 533 -9.43 29.28 26.84
CA HIS A 533 -8.97 28.54 28.02
C HIS A 533 -8.07 27.37 27.63
N MET A 534 -7.01 27.13 28.40
CA MET A 534 -6.16 25.95 28.27
C MET A 534 -7.01 24.68 28.45
N PRO A 535 -6.75 23.58 27.72
CA PRO A 535 -7.48 22.33 27.91
C PRO A 535 -7.31 21.88 29.36
N GLU A 536 -8.39 21.55 30.05
CA GLU A 536 -8.29 20.90 31.36
C GLU A 536 -7.62 19.53 31.17
N ASP A 537 -6.61 19.22 32.00
CA ASP A 537 -5.99 17.89 32.01
C ASP A 537 -7.09 16.86 32.34
N SER A 538 -7.50 16.11 31.32
CA SER A 538 -8.55 15.12 31.43
C SER A 538 -8.09 13.98 32.34
N THR A 539 -8.41 14.08 33.64
CA THR A 539 -8.73 12.88 34.42
C THR A 539 -9.85 12.17 33.67
N ALA A 540 -9.64 10.90 33.36
CA ALA A 540 -10.49 10.05 32.53
C ALA A 540 -12.00 10.36 32.68
N PRO A 541 -12.78 10.39 31.59
CA PRO A 541 -14.21 10.65 31.67
C PRO A 541 -14.89 9.60 32.57
N PRO A 542 -15.92 9.98 33.36
CA PRO A 542 -16.72 8.99 34.07
C PRO A 542 -17.36 8.05 33.05
N VAL A 543 -17.23 6.75 33.31
CA VAL A 543 -17.85 5.67 32.54
C VAL A 543 -19.34 6.02 32.34
N PRO A 544 -19.86 6.05 31.10
CA PRO A 544 -21.29 6.30 30.90
C PRO A 544 -22.09 5.15 31.52
N PRO A 545 -23.26 5.39 32.15
CA PRO A 545 -24.10 4.32 32.64
C PRO A 545 -24.52 3.40 31.48
N PRO A 546 -24.79 2.10 31.75
CA PRO A 546 -25.14 1.14 30.71
C PRO A 546 -26.39 1.63 29.98
N ARG A 547 -26.32 1.79 28.66
CA ARG A 547 -27.49 2.14 27.84
C ARG A 547 -28.47 0.97 27.82
N ILE A 548 -29.46 1.00 28.69
CA ILE A 548 -30.68 0.18 28.60
C ILE A 548 -31.55 0.80 27.49
N ASN A 549 -31.27 0.39 26.24
CA ASN A 549 -32.24 0.15 25.17
C ASN A 549 -31.55 0.26 23.79
N PRO A 550 -31.61 -0.78 22.94
CA PRO A 550 -31.13 -0.70 21.57
C PRO A 550 -32.08 0.18 20.74
N ARG A 551 -31.60 1.34 20.27
CA ARG A 551 -32.28 2.10 19.23
C ARG A 551 -32.30 1.25 17.95
N LYS A 552 -33.46 0.70 17.60
CA LYS A 552 -33.74 0.18 16.25
C LYS A 552 -33.53 1.32 15.26
N ARG A 553 -32.46 1.25 14.47
CA ARG A 553 -32.34 2.08 13.26
C ARG A 553 -33.43 1.63 12.30
N GLN A 554 -34.40 2.49 12.01
CA GLN A 554 -35.25 2.31 10.84
C GLN A 554 -34.37 2.43 9.59
N PRO A 555 -34.57 1.58 8.57
CA PRO A 555 -33.88 1.74 7.29
C PRO A 555 -34.27 3.06 6.66
N ILE A 556 -33.29 3.76 6.10
CA ILE A 556 -33.52 4.94 5.25
C ILE A 556 -34.30 4.44 4.03
N THR A 557 -35.59 4.75 3.98
CA THR A 557 -36.41 4.56 2.79
C THR A 557 -35.91 5.49 1.70
N ILE A 558 -35.35 4.91 0.64
CA ILE A 558 -35.13 5.59 -0.64
C ILE A 558 -36.48 6.11 -1.11
N SER A 559 -36.60 7.43 -1.20
CA SER A 559 -37.71 8.11 -1.88
C SER A 559 -37.97 7.46 -3.23
N LYS A 560 -39.18 6.93 -3.42
CA LYS A 560 -39.68 6.37 -4.67
C LYS A 560 -39.49 7.39 -5.80
N ARG A 561 -38.46 7.21 -6.63
CA ARG A 561 -38.48 7.70 -8.01
C ARG A 561 -39.25 6.66 -8.84
N PRO A 562 -40.27 7.04 -9.63
CA PRO A 562 -40.93 6.10 -10.52
C PRO A 562 -39.93 5.56 -11.55
N ALA A 563 -40.02 4.25 -11.82
CA ALA A 563 -39.18 3.58 -12.80
C ALA A 563 -39.45 4.14 -14.21
N ARG A 564 -38.39 4.45 -14.96
CA ARG A 564 -38.50 4.62 -16.42
C ARG A 564 -38.87 3.26 -17.02
N VAL A 565 -40.07 3.19 -17.58
CA VAL A 565 -40.51 2.08 -18.41
C VAL A 565 -39.68 2.08 -19.68
N TYR A 566 -38.79 1.11 -19.84
CA TYR A 566 -38.27 0.77 -21.16
C TYR A 566 -39.36 -0.04 -21.87
N GLN A 567 -39.91 0.50 -22.96
CA GLN A 567 -40.74 -0.27 -23.88
C GLN A 567 -39.87 -1.38 -24.48
N ALA A 568 -40.31 -2.63 -24.28
CA ALA A 568 -39.80 -3.76 -25.02
C ALA A 568 -40.14 -3.55 -26.50
N LEU A 569 -39.12 -3.51 -27.35
CA LEU A 569 -39.29 -3.63 -28.80
C LEU A 569 -39.86 -5.02 -29.08
N SER A 570 -41.08 -5.04 -29.60
CA SER A 570 -41.78 -6.23 -30.06
C SER A 570 -41.00 -6.93 -31.16
N HIS A 571 -40.81 -8.23 -30.98
CA HIS A 571 -40.53 -9.20 -32.02
C HIS A 571 -41.63 -9.12 -33.09
N GLU A 572 -41.33 -8.54 -34.25
CA GLU A 572 -41.96 -8.84 -35.56
C GLU A 572 -41.40 -7.86 -36.60
N LEU A 573 -40.30 -8.24 -37.26
CA LEU A 573 -39.93 -7.86 -38.64
C LEU A 573 -38.59 -8.51 -39.02
N TYR A 574 -38.57 -9.84 -39.00
CA TYR A 574 -37.63 -10.65 -39.78
C TYR A 574 -38.45 -11.54 -40.71
N GLN A 575 -38.91 -10.94 -41.81
CA GLN A 575 -39.27 -11.64 -43.04
C GLN A 575 -39.23 -10.59 -44.16
N HIS A 576 -38.55 -10.94 -45.27
CA HIS A 576 -38.20 -10.12 -46.43
C HIS A 576 -36.93 -9.28 -46.29
N THR A 577 -35.76 -9.85 -46.60
CA THR A 577 -35.18 -9.79 -47.96
C THR A 577 -33.80 -10.48 -47.98
N GLU A 578 -33.78 -11.82 -47.97
CA GLU A 578 -32.75 -12.58 -48.68
C GLU A 578 -33.34 -12.95 -50.04
N SER A 579 -33.11 -12.11 -51.05
CA SER A 579 -33.34 -12.41 -52.47
C SER A 579 -32.67 -11.31 -53.29
N ASN A 580 -31.37 -11.46 -53.53
CA ASN A 580 -30.70 -10.97 -54.74
C ASN A 580 -29.24 -11.45 -54.75
N TYR A 581 -29.06 -12.75 -54.96
CA TYR A 581 -27.88 -13.30 -55.63
C TYR A 581 -28.34 -14.51 -56.44
N GLN A 582 -28.57 -14.30 -57.74
CA GLN A 582 -28.53 -15.35 -58.74
C GLN A 582 -27.37 -15.07 -59.70
N PRO A 583 -26.62 -16.10 -60.12
CA PRO A 583 -25.47 -15.96 -61.00
C PRO A 583 -25.91 -15.86 -62.47
N LEU A 584 -25.25 -15.01 -63.24
CA LEU A 584 -25.28 -15.04 -64.70
C LEU A 584 -23.89 -15.45 -65.20
N LEU A 585 -23.80 -16.69 -65.68
CA LEU A 585 -22.83 -17.12 -66.68
C LEU A 585 -23.59 -17.23 -68.01
N ALA A 586 -23.20 -16.40 -68.96
CA ALA A 586 -23.20 -16.64 -70.39
C ALA A 586 -22.03 -15.84 -70.97
#